data_AF-A0A3D9E0X1-F1
#
_entry.id   AF-A0A3D9E0X1-F1
#
_cell.length_a   1.000
_cell.length_b   1.000
_cell.length_c   1.000
_cell.angle_alpha   90.00
_cell.angle_beta   90.00
_cell.angle_gamma   90.00
#
_symmetry.space_group_name_H-M   'P 1'
#
loop_
_entity.id
_entity.type
_entity.pdbx_description
1 polymer ?
#
loop_
_entity_poly.entity_id
_entity_poly.type
_entity_poly.pdbx_seq_one_letter_code
_entity_poly.pdbx_strand_id
1 'polypeptide(L)'
;MPATSSPLVRRVVAGGAGLVMTAAMTFAGAVAAQAADTSCDSGVCTVTFGYTGSPESWTVPAGVTSIEASVLAGSGGRATWQSQAVGSGKTGLGGAATATLPVNPGEELIATVGGAGQTGVSTVAGSPARGGYGGGASAGTKSTDSMYGSGGGGGGSYLVGAGSLLMAAGGGGGSSVALVQNGDNLTVYLVPGGDGGSTGAGSSGSDGYSTLASELSGAGATESGPGAGGGDNAADSGAWGSTVAASGTSSFGAGGGGADNTDGNSRGVAGAGGGGGLYGGGGGGADPSTNISGAGGGGSGFVAATATDIRLLNGNFGDGKIVITYNAPKVATTTELKVGAHPNDTTSTELKATVSPAAATGTVTFMDGNNSIGTASLTDGTATLSPVLSAGTHAIRALYSGDSSYGASDASTTVEVSASTSPSFSTDSSSDAPIAERVLAGEAFSFDFTASGTPTPTYSIENDDTDSTVLPDGVTFTNGILAGSSTRAGTWKIKITATNSLGTATEYVKLTIAPGTATALEAAVSPGDSSSTTLWAVAPDGTVTEPSHSTTT
;
A
#
# COMPACT_ATOMS: atom_id res chain seq x y z
N MET A 1 -14.47 12.16 97.56
CA MET A 1 -14.21 10.85 98.21
C MET A 1 -15.48 10.42 98.94
N PRO A 2 -15.82 9.12 99.05
CA PRO A 2 -15.42 7.94 98.25
C PRO A 2 -16.39 7.75 97.04
N ALA A 3 -16.12 7.02 95.95
CA ALA A 3 -15.76 5.59 95.77
C ALA A 3 -16.95 4.65 96.13
N THR A 4 -17.35 3.59 95.40
CA THR A 4 -16.65 2.48 94.69
C THR A 4 -17.70 1.74 93.78
N SER A 5 -17.43 0.84 92.81
CA SER A 5 -16.21 0.30 92.17
C SER A 5 -16.55 -0.55 90.92
N SER A 6 -15.79 -0.37 89.83
CA SER A 6 -15.05 -1.36 88.99
C SER A 6 -15.27 -2.90 89.19
N PRO A 7 -15.10 -3.76 88.16
CA PRO A 7 -13.88 -3.85 87.33
C PRO A 7 -14.08 -3.93 85.79
N LEU A 8 -13.14 -3.61 84.87
CA LEU A 8 -11.66 -3.59 84.77
C LEU A 8 -10.93 -4.93 84.49
N VAL A 9 -9.83 -4.79 83.73
CA VAL A 9 -8.81 -5.80 83.30
C VAL A 9 -9.29 -6.68 82.11
N ARG A 10 -8.52 -6.95 81.02
CA ARG A 10 -7.08 -6.72 80.68
C ARG A 10 -6.88 -6.23 79.21
N ARG A 11 -5.63 -5.88 78.86
CA ARG A 11 -5.09 -5.65 77.49
C ARG A 11 -4.50 -6.93 76.88
N VAL A 12 -4.35 -6.97 75.54
CA VAL A 12 -3.10 -7.40 74.87
C VAL A 12 -2.82 -6.43 73.70
N VAL A 13 -1.55 -6.09 73.47
CA VAL A 13 -1.06 -5.41 72.25
C VAL A 13 0.01 -6.29 71.61
N ALA A 14 -0.22 -6.69 70.37
CA ALA A 14 0.74 -7.17 69.37
C ALA A 14 -0.01 -7.07 68.01
N GLY A 15 0.57 -6.68 66.89
CA GLY A 15 1.99 -6.65 66.54
C GLY A 15 2.35 -7.88 65.73
N GLY A 16 1.93 -7.95 64.45
CA GLY A 16 2.23 -9.08 63.58
C GLY A 16 1.40 -9.14 62.30
N ALA A 17 2.07 -8.90 61.18
CA ALA A 17 1.81 -9.32 59.80
C ALA A 17 0.46 -9.99 59.40
N GLY A 18 -0.11 -9.45 58.33
CA GLY A 18 -0.50 -10.27 57.18
C GLY A 18 -1.82 -11.01 57.23
N LEU A 19 -2.89 -10.37 56.75
CA LEU A 19 -3.85 -11.08 55.90
C LEU A 19 -4.34 -10.16 54.78
N VAL A 20 -3.77 -10.33 53.59
CA VAL A 20 -4.32 -9.76 52.36
C VAL A 20 -5.59 -10.55 52.05
N MET A 21 -6.75 -10.04 52.47
CA MET A 21 -8.01 -10.45 51.88
C MET A 21 -8.06 -9.85 50.47
N THR A 22 -7.54 -10.60 49.50
CA THR A 22 -7.76 -10.35 48.08
C THR A 22 -9.24 -10.55 47.79
N ALA A 23 -10.04 -9.51 47.99
CA ALA A 23 -11.38 -9.42 47.45
C ALA A 23 -11.26 -9.27 45.93
N ALA A 24 -10.94 -10.37 45.27
CA ALA A 24 -11.01 -10.50 43.83
C ALA A 24 -12.47 -10.43 43.41
N MET A 25 -13.01 -9.21 43.28
CA MET A 25 -14.14 -8.96 42.40
C MET A 25 -13.65 -9.26 40.98
N THR A 26 -13.78 -10.53 40.60
CA THR A 26 -13.81 -10.93 39.20
C THR A 26 -14.97 -10.17 38.55
N PHE A 27 -14.65 -9.07 37.87
CA PHE A 27 -15.53 -8.53 36.85
C PHE A 27 -15.65 -9.58 35.75
N ALA A 28 -16.67 -10.44 35.87
CA ALA A 28 -17.19 -11.19 34.75
C ALA A 28 -17.56 -10.18 33.66
N GLY A 29 -17.13 -10.45 32.43
CA GLY A 29 -16.96 -9.42 31.42
C GLY A 29 -18.21 -8.59 31.14
N ALA A 30 -18.11 -7.28 31.40
CA ALA A 30 -18.61 -6.32 30.43
C ALA A 30 -17.65 -6.37 29.24
N VAL A 31 -17.95 -7.21 28.26
CA VAL A 31 -17.31 -7.12 26.95
C VAL A 31 -17.72 -5.75 26.40
N ALA A 32 -16.76 -4.81 26.31
CA ALA A 32 -17.01 -3.55 25.63
C ALA A 32 -17.48 -3.86 24.21
N ALA A 33 -18.55 -3.20 23.76
CA ALA A 33 -19.14 -3.49 22.47
C ALA A 33 -18.08 -3.25 21.37
N GLN A 34 -17.73 -4.35 20.70
CA GLN A 34 -16.86 -4.35 19.53
C GLN A 34 -17.59 -3.63 18.40
N ALA A 35 -16.89 -2.75 17.67
CA ALA A 35 -17.48 -1.86 16.67
C ALA A 35 -18.55 -2.53 15.77
N ALA A 36 -19.69 -1.85 15.64
CA ALA A 36 -20.97 -2.46 15.28
C ALA A 36 -21.08 -3.05 13.85
N ASP A 37 -20.23 -2.63 12.91
CA ASP A 37 -20.07 -3.28 11.60
C ASP A 37 -18.67 -3.01 11.04
N THR A 38 -17.95 -4.06 10.64
CA THR A 38 -16.65 -3.97 9.95
C THR A 38 -16.75 -4.71 8.62
N SER A 39 -16.63 -3.97 7.53
CA SER A 39 -16.63 -4.51 6.17
C SER A 39 -15.33 -4.15 5.46
N CYS A 40 -14.77 -5.10 4.70
CA CYS A 40 -13.57 -4.87 3.89
C CYS A 40 -13.88 -5.21 2.43
N ASP A 41 -13.68 -4.25 1.54
CA ASP A 41 -13.82 -4.42 0.10
C ASP A 41 -12.57 -3.87 -0.61
N SER A 42 -12.08 -4.60 -1.60
CA SER A 42 -11.03 -4.14 -2.52
C SER A 42 -9.73 -3.62 -1.86
N GLY A 43 -9.43 -4.11 -0.65
CA GLY A 43 -8.25 -3.72 0.14
C GLY A 43 -8.47 -2.52 1.08
N VAL A 44 -9.68 -1.98 1.17
CA VAL A 44 -10.06 -0.94 2.14
C VAL A 44 -11.10 -1.51 3.11
N CYS A 45 -10.85 -1.34 4.40
CA CYS A 45 -11.77 -1.70 5.47
C CYS A 45 -12.46 -0.46 6.04
N THR A 46 -13.75 -0.60 6.34
CA THR A 46 -14.61 0.43 6.92
C THR A 46 -15.22 -0.09 8.21
N VAL A 47 -15.13 0.72 9.27
CA VAL A 47 -15.71 0.47 10.59
C VAL A 47 -16.70 1.59 10.88
N THR A 48 -17.94 1.25 11.23
CA THR A 48 -18.98 2.23 11.54
C THR A 48 -19.46 2.12 12.99
N PHE A 49 -19.45 3.26 13.68
CA PHE A 49 -20.09 3.44 14.99
C PHE A 49 -21.36 4.27 14.81
N GLY A 50 -22.48 3.69 15.21
CA GLY A 50 -23.78 4.37 15.29
C GLY A 50 -24.03 4.96 16.67
N TYR A 51 -25.14 5.66 16.84
CA TYR A 51 -25.52 6.16 18.15
C TYR A 51 -26.10 5.04 19.04
N THR A 52 -25.43 4.79 20.16
CA THR A 52 -25.82 3.78 21.17
C THR A 52 -26.12 4.37 22.55
N GLY A 53 -25.73 5.63 22.81
CA GLY A 53 -25.80 6.26 24.14
C GLY A 53 -24.69 5.82 25.11
N SER A 54 -23.67 5.11 24.64
CA SER A 54 -22.50 4.67 25.41
C SER A 54 -21.23 4.67 24.52
N PRO A 55 -20.01 4.63 25.10
CA PRO A 55 -18.80 4.46 24.30
C PRO A 55 -18.66 3.02 23.79
N GLU A 56 -18.17 2.87 22.57
CA GLU A 56 -17.81 1.58 21.95
C GLU A 56 -16.29 1.55 21.69
N SER A 57 -15.68 0.36 21.62
CA SER A 57 -14.23 0.24 21.38
C SER A 57 -13.86 -0.64 20.20
N TRP A 58 -12.68 -0.35 19.64
CA TRP A 58 -12.13 -1.02 18.48
C TRP A 58 -10.60 -1.06 18.56
N THR A 59 -10.02 -2.21 18.28
CA THR A 59 -8.56 -2.40 18.27
C THR A 59 -8.03 -2.24 16.85
N VAL A 60 -7.05 -1.34 16.68
CA VAL A 60 -6.34 -1.12 15.40
C VAL A 60 -5.66 -2.43 14.95
N PRO A 61 -5.94 -2.95 13.74
CA PRO A 61 -5.36 -4.21 13.28
C PRO A 61 -3.84 -4.17 13.14
N ALA A 62 -3.22 -5.35 13.23
CA ALA A 62 -1.77 -5.50 13.06
C ALA A 62 -1.30 -4.94 11.70
N GLY A 63 -0.31 -4.05 11.70
CA GLY A 63 0.23 -3.42 10.48
C GLY A 63 -0.51 -2.16 10.01
N VAL A 64 -1.62 -1.76 10.64
CA VAL A 64 -2.28 -0.47 10.39
C VAL A 64 -1.62 0.61 11.24
N THR A 65 -1.03 1.63 10.60
CA THR A 65 -0.36 2.76 11.26
C THR A 65 -1.05 4.11 11.03
N SER A 66 -2.12 4.12 10.23
CA SER A 66 -2.90 5.31 9.91
C SER A 66 -4.33 4.91 9.50
N ILE A 67 -5.28 5.76 9.85
CA ILE A 67 -6.70 5.65 9.50
C ILE A 67 -7.22 6.99 8.98
N GLU A 68 -8.23 7.01 8.13
CA GLU A 68 -9.09 8.20 7.96
C GLU A 68 -10.29 8.05 8.89
N ALA A 69 -10.61 9.09 9.66
CA ALA A 69 -11.72 9.11 10.59
C ALA A 69 -12.66 10.29 10.30
N SER A 70 -13.90 9.98 9.93
CA SER A 70 -15.01 10.93 9.84
C SER A 70 -15.82 10.94 11.13
N VAL A 71 -15.91 12.09 11.80
CA VAL A 71 -16.62 12.28 13.07
C VAL A 71 -17.74 13.30 12.88
N LEU A 72 -18.98 12.88 13.09
CA LEU A 72 -20.20 13.67 12.99
C LEU A 72 -20.88 13.71 14.37
N ALA A 73 -21.22 14.90 14.87
CA ALA A 73 -21.88 15.11 16.16
C ALA A 73 -23.42 15.10 16.06
N GLY A 74 -24.10 15.04 17.20
CA GLY A 74 -25.55 15.15 17.27
C GLY A 74 -26.05 16.58 17.05
N SER A 75 -27.15 16.74 16.31
CA SER A 75 -27.81 18.04 16.16
C SER A 75 -28.61 18.45 17.39
N GLY A 76 -28.82 19.74 17.59
CA GLY A 76 -29.74 20.27 18.59
C GLY A 76 -31.19 19.82 18.37
N GLY A 77 -31.97 19.82 19.44
CA GLY A 77 -33.40 19.57 19.42
C GLY A 77 -34.19 20.71 18.78
N ARG A 78 -35.34 20.37 18.18
CA ARG A 78 -36.23 21.35 17.54
C ARG A 78 -37.14 22.03 18.56
N ALA A 79 -37.41 23.32 18.36
CA ALA A 79 -38.53 23.99 19.04
C ALA A 79 -39.90 23.49 18.55
N THR A 80 -40.92 23.54 19.41
CA THR A 80 -42.30 23.12 19.10
C THR A 80 -43.35 24.17 19.42
N TRP A 81 -44.49 24.05 18.73
CA TRP A 81 -45.75 24.75 18.99
C TRP A 81 -46.88 23.72 18.97
N GLN A 82 -47.72 23.67 20.00
CA GLN A 82 -48.78 22.66 20.16
C GLN A 82 -48.27 21.22 19.91
N SER A 83 -47.08 20.88 20.40
CA SER A 83 -46.39 19.60 20.17
C SER A 83 -46.06 19.27 18.70
N GLN A 84 -46.17 20.23 17.77
CA GLN A 84 -45.67 20.13 16.40
C GLN A 84 -44.34 20.88 16.27
N ALA A 85 -43.37 20.32 15.54
CA ALA A 85 -42.09 20.99 15.30
C ALA A 85 -42.28 22.27 14.48
N VAL A 86 -41.80 23.40 14.98
CA VAL A 86 -41.87 24.67 14.25
C VAL A 86 -40.72 24.70 13.25
N GLY A 87 -41.04 24.77 11.96
CA GLY A 87 -40.08 24.86 10.86
C GLY A 87 -39.26 23.60 10.59
N SER A 88 -39.29 23.15 9.34
CA SER A 88 -38.36 22.13 8.83
C SER A 88 -36.92 22.65 8.80
N GLY A 89 -35.96 21.77 9.12
CA GLY A 89 -34.51 22.03 8.96
C GLY A 89 -33.81 22.95 9.99
N LYS A 90 -34.51 23.81 10.74
CA LYS A 90 -33.86 24.87 11.55
C LYS A 90 -33.57 24.51 13.01
N THR A 91 -32.51 23.75 13.24
CA THR A 91 -31.88 23.55 14.54
C THR A 91 -30.36 23.64 14.37
N GLY A 92 -29.59 23.80 15.45
CA GLY A 92 -28.12 23.76 15.35
C GLY A 92 -27.68 22.39 14.86
N LEU A 93 -26.94 22.35 13.76
CA LEU A 93 -26.37 21.12 13.23
C LEU A 93 -25.21 20.65 14.12
N GLY A 94 -24.99 19.34 14.20
CA GLY A 94 -23.76 18.82 14.78
C GLY A 94 -22.57 19.14 13.88
N GLY A 95 -21.42 19.47 14.46
CA GLY A 95 -20.16 19.59 13.73
C GLY A 95 -19.82 18.28 13.00
N ALA A 96 -19.06 18.41 11.92
CA ALA A 96 -18.64 17.27 11.10
C ALA A 96 -17.30 17.53 10.42
N ALA A 97 -16.35 16.60 10.59
CA ALA A 97 -15.03 16.64 9.97
C ALA A 97 -14.57 15.24 9.57
N THR A 98 -13.60 15.17 8.65
CA THR A 98 -12.75 14.00 8.44
C THR A 98 -11.28 14.40 8.54
N ALA A 99 -10.41 13.49 8.99
CA ALA A 99 -8.96 13.67 8.93
C ALA A 99 -8.24 12.32 8.91
N THR A 100 -7.02 12.32 8.39
CA THR A 100 -6.06 11.21 8.53
C THR A 100 -5.43 11.27 9.92
N LEU A 101 -5.56 10.20 10.71
CA LEU A 101 -5.01 10.07 12.05
C LEU A 101 -3.88 9.02 12.06
N PRO A 102 -2.68 9.33 12.58
CA PRO A 102 -1.68 8.31 12.88
C PRO A 102 -2.12 7.50 14.11
N VAL A 103 -1.97 6.18 14.04
CA VAL A 103 -2.35 5.23 15.09
C VAL A 103 -1.30 4.11 15.21
N ASN A 104 -1.30 3.36 16.31
CA ASN A 104 -0.39 2.23 16.48
C ASN A 104 -1.10 0.89 16.29
N PRO A 105 -0.47 -0.11 15.65
CA PRO A 105 -1.00 -1.47 15.59
C PRO A 105 -1.29 -2.02 16.99
N GLY A 106 -2.50 -2.53 17.22
CA GLY A 106 -2.95 -3.03 18.53
C GLY A 106 -3.42 -1.95 19.51
N GLU A 107 -3.45 -0.68 19.12
CA GLU A 107 -4.02 0.41 19.92
C GLU A 107 -5.54 0.25 20.06
N GLU A 108 -6.09 0.48 21.25
CA GLU A 108 -7.54 0.57 21.45
C GLU A 108 -8.00 2.02 21.19
N LEU A 109 -8.87 2.18 20.20
CA LEU A 109 -9.62 3.39 19.96
C LEU A 109 -11.01 3.25 20.56
N ILE A 110 -11.49 4.34 21.16
CA ILE A 110 -12.79 4.40 21.82
C ILE A 110 -13.60 5.51 21.17
N ALA A 111 -14.71 5.12 20.56
CA ALA A 111 -15.64 5.98 19.84
C ALA A 111 -16.83 6.29 20.76
N THR A 112 -17.13 7.57 20.93
CA THR A 112 -18.35 8.04 21.59
C THR A 112 -19.15 8.84 20.59
N VAL A 113 -20.31 8.32 20.21
CA VAL A 113 -21.19 8.97 19.24
C VAL A 113 -22.19 9.86 19.97
N GLY A 114 -22.23 11.14 19.59
CA GLY A 114 -23.12 12.13 20.15
C GLY A 114 -24.58 11.92 19.72
N GLY A 115 -25.51 11.95 20.67
CA GLY A 115 -26.94 11.86 20.39
C GLY A 115 -27.55 13.20 19.99
N ALA A 116 -28.65 13.17 19.25
CA ALA A 116 -29.46 14.36 19.00
C ALA A 116 -30.08 14.91 20.29
N GLY A 117 -30.18 16.24 20.38
CA GLY A 117 -30.96 16.89 21.43
C GLY A 117 -32.46 16.60 21.24
N GLN A 118 -33.18 16.41 22.34
CA GLN A 118 -34.62 16.13 22.28
C GLN A 118 -35.39 17.34 21.77
N THR A 119 -36.43 17.08 20.99
CA THR A 119 -37.39 18.09 20.53
C THR A 119 -38.20 18.63 21.73
N GLY A 120 -38.46 19.93 21.72
CA GLY A 120 -39.19 20.65 22.77
C GLY A 120 -40.57 20.08 23.06
N VAL A 121 -40.99 20.09 24.32
CA VAL A 121 -42.33 19.62 24.74
C VAL A 121 -43.19 20.79 25.20
N SER A 122 -44.44 20.87 24.72
CA SER A 122 -45.36 21.96 25.07
C SER A 122 -45.95 21.79 26.49
N THR A 123 -46.40 20.60 26.89
CA THR A 123 -47.23 20.40 28.10
C THR A 123 -46.48 20.30 29.44
N VAL A 124 -47.15 20.61 30.57
CA VAL A 124 -46.52 20.78 31.91
C VAL A 124 -45.74 19.59 32.48
N ALA A 125 -44.81 19.93 33.37
CA ALA A 125 -44.45 19.18 34.59
C ALA A 125 -43.88 17.77 34.40
N GLY A 126 -42.86 17.61 33.53
CA GLY A 126 -42.20 16.31 33.39
C GLY A 126 -40.91 16.30 32.58
N SER A 127 -39.84 16.92 33.10
CA SER A 127 -38.52 17.12 32.46
C SER A 127 -38.52 18.13 31.29
N PRO A 128 -37.49 19.00 31.19
CA PRO A 128 -37.24 19.75 29.97
C PRO A 128 -36.78 18.80 28.85
N ALA A 129 -36.76 19.30 27.61
CA ALA A 129 -36.18 18.58 26.49
C ALA A 129 -34.70 18.29 26.77
N ARG A 130 -34.36 17.01 26.90
CA ARG A 130 -33.02 16.59 27.33
C ARG A 130 -32.00 16.86 26.24
N GLY A 131 -30.79 17.20 26.67
CA GLY A 131 -29.65 17.20 25.78
C GLY A 131 -29.27 15.80 25.32
N GLY A 132 -28.60 15.73 24.18
CA GLY A 132 -28.04 14.51 23.62
C GLY A 132 -26.86 13.98 24.43
N TYR A 133 -26.74 12.66 24.51
CA TYR A 133 -25.56 12.01 25.08
C TYR A 133 -24.28 12.45 24.35
N GLY A 134 -23.16 12.61 25.06
CA GLY A 134 -21.96 13.30 24.55
C GLY A 134 -21.86 14.77 24.98
N GLY A 135 -22.57 15.17 26.04
CA GLY A 135 -22.44 16.49 26.67
C GLY A 135 -23.45 17.55 26.23
N GLY A 136 -24.49 17.19 25.46
CA GLY A 136 -25.58 18.12 25.17
C GLY A 136 -26.34 18.50 26.45
N ALA A 137 -26.70 19.77 26.60
CA ALA A 137 -27.44 20.24 27.76
C ALA A 137 -28.97 20.21 27.55
N SER A 138 -29.72 20.17 28.64
CA SER A 138 -31.19 20.27 28.55
C SER A 138 -31.64 21.71 28.30
N ALA A 139 -32.81 21.87 27.68
CA ALA A 139 -33.53 23.14 27.72
C ALA A 139 -33.90 23.53 29.16
N GLY A 140 -34.31 24.78 29.35
CA GLY A 140 -34.91 25.24 30.60
C GLY A 140 -36.31 24.68 30.83
N THR A 141 -36.76 24.75 32.07
CA THR A 141 -38.10 24.35 32.52
C THR A 141 -39.09 25.51 32.48
N LYS A 142 -40.37 25.20 32.71
CA LYS A 142 -41.45 26.20 32.79
C LYS A 142 -42.45 25.83 33.88
N SER A 143 -42.98 26.85 34.55
CA SER A 143 -43.87 26.70 35.72
C SER A 143 -45.33 26.33 35.38
N THR A 144 -45.78 26.52 34.13
CA THR A 144 -47.17 26.27 33.68
C THR A 144 -47.22 25.65 32.28
N ASP A 145 -48.42 25.19 31.85
CA ASP A 145 -48.66 24.77 30.46
C ASP A 145 -48.38 25.94 29.52
N SER A 146 -47.57 25.69 28.49
CA SER A 146 -47.26 26.67 27.45
C SER A 146 -47.48 26.03 26.08
N MET A 147 -47.86 26.85 25.10
CA MET A 147 -48.01 26.35 23.74
C MET A 147 -46.65 25.98 23.11
N TYR A 148 -45.53 26.41 23.72
CA TYR A 148 -44.19 26.33 23.15
C TYR A 148 -43.22 25.45 23.97
N GLY A 149 -42.24 24.86 23.30
CA GLY A 149 -41.14 24.13 23.92
C GLY A 149 -39.83 24.34 23.17
N SER A 150 -38.74 24.52 23.89
CA SER A 150 -37.39 24.70 23.34
C SER A 150 -36.62 23.37 23.31
N GLY A 151 -35.69 23.22 22.37
CA GLY A 151 -34.91 21.99 22.21
C GLY A 151 -33.75 21.86 23.19
N GLY A 152 -33.39 20.61 23.53
CA GLY A 152 -32.11 20.32 24.18
C GLY A 152 -30.93 20.47 23.20
N GLY A 153 -29.71 20.68 23.68
CA GLY A 153 -28.52 20.69 22.84
C GLY A 153 -28.13 19.28 22.40
N GLY A 154 -27.55 19.17 21.20
CA GLY A 154 -26.96 17.93 20.70
C GLY A 154 -25.66 17.60 21.43
N GLY A 155 -25.34 16.31 21.52
CA GLY A 155 -24.07 15.85 22.08
C GLY A 155 -22.93 15.91 21.07
N GLY A 156 -21.72 16.18 21.58
CA GLY A 156 -20.50 16.03 20.78
C GLY A 156 -20.20 14.56 20.49
N SER A 157 -19.49 14.30 19.40
CA SER A 157 -18.90 12.99 19.09
C SER A 157 -17.39 13.04 19.31
N TYR A 158 -16.81 11.99 19.88
CA TYR A 158 -15.41 11.94 20.31
C TYR A 158 -14.75 10.64 19.87
N LEU A 159 -13.52 10.73 19.36
CA LEU A 159 -12.64 9.59 19.10
C LEU A 159 -11.38 9.73 19.95
N VAL A 160 -11.13 8.75 20.81
CA VAL A 160 -10.03 8.73 21.79
C VAL A 160 -9.12 7.54 21.48
N GLY A 161 -7.80 7.74 21.48
CA GLY A 161 -6.79 6.71 21.27
C GLY A 161 -5.63 6.87 22.26
N ALA A 162 -5.09 5.76 22.76
CA ALA A 162 -4.07 5.74 23.81
C ALA A 162 -4.38 6.64 25.04
N GLY A 163 -5.68 6.82 25.37
CA GLY A 163 -6.16 7.69 26.44
C GLY A 163 -6.15 9.20 26.13
N SER A 164 -5.79 9.61 24.91
CA SER A 164 -5.81 11.00 24.45
C SER A 164 -6.94 11.24 23.45
N LEU A 165 -7.56 12.42 23.49
CA LEU A 165 -8.53 12.82 22.47
C LEU A 165 -7.81 12.98 21.13
N LEU A 166 -8.28 12.28 20.08
CA LEU A 166 -7.75 12.39 18.72
C LEU A 166 -8.59 13.34 17.87
N MET A 167 -9.92 13.26 18.01
CA MET A 167 -10.86 14.12 17.31
C MET A 167 -12.14 14.30 18.13
N ALA A 168 -12.72 15.48 18.09
CA ALA A 168 -14.09 15.73 18.53
C ALA A 168 -14.83 16.63 17.54
N ALA A 169 -16.12 16.39 17.36
CA ALA A 169 -17.03 17.33 16.74
C ALA A 169 -18.02 17.82 17.81
N GLY A 170 -18.25 19.13 17.86
CA GLY A 170 -19.22 19.73 18.78
C GLY A 170 -20.65 19.43 18.35
N GLY A 171 -21.55 19.15 19.30
CA GLY A 171 -22.98 19.08 19.06
C GLY A 171 -23.59 20.47 18.84
N GLY A 172 -24.68 20.52 18.08
CA GLY A 172 -25.40 21.76 17.81
C GLY A 172 -26.28 22.20 18.99
N GLY A 173 -26.45 23.51 19.19
CA GLY A 173 -27.37 24.06 20.17
C GLY A 173 -28.83 23.77 19.81
N GLY A 174 -29.70 23.61 20.82
CA GLY A 174 -31.14 23.48 20.62
C GLY A 174 -31.76 24.76 20.09
N SER A 175 -32.81 24.67 19.26
CA SER A 175 -33.58 25.84 18.83
C SER A 175 -34.67 26.24 19.83
N SER A 176 -35.04 27.52 19.80
CA SER A 176 -36.10 28.12 20.61
C SER A 176 -37.07 28.92 19.73
N VAL A 177 -37.97 29.69 20.36
CA VAL A 177 -38.90 30.60 19.69
C VAL A 177 -38.87 32.00 20.29
N ALA A 178 -39.11 32.99 19.44
CA ALA A 178 -39.33 34.38 19.82
C ALA A 178 -40.75 34.80 19.41
N LEU A 179 -41.51 35.36 20.34
CA LEU A 179 -42.88 35.82 20.10
C LEU A 179 -42.87 37.34 19.97
N VAL A 180 -43.21 37.86 18.79
CA VAL A 180 -43.24 39.31 18.54
C VAL A 180 -44.68 39.74 18.34
N GLN A 181 -45.17 40.57 19.26
CA GLN A 181 -46.50 41.16 19.19
C GLN A 181 -46.47 42.48 18.41
N ASN A 182 -47.25 42.56 17.33
CA ASN A 182 -47.43 43.74 16.50
C ASN A 182 -48.91 44.19 16.57
N GLY A 183 -49.23 45.03 17.56
CA GLY A 183 -50.61 45.38 17.89
C GLY A 183 -51.36 44.16 18.45
N ASP A 184 -52.51 43.82 17.86
CA ASP A 184 -53.29 42.63 18.23
C ASP A 184 -52.76 41.33 17.60
N ASN A 185 -51.81 41.42 16.66
CA ASN A 185 -51.30 40.26 15.92
C ASN A 185 -50.02 39.69 16.58
N LEU A 186 -49.94 38.37 16.69
CA LEU A 186 -48.82 37.65 17.32
C LEU A 186 -48.10 36.80 16.28
N THR A 187 -46.84 37.12 15.99
CA THR A 187 -46.01 36.33 15.07
C THR A 187 -45.02 35.46 15.84
N VAL A 188 -44.98 34.18 15.49
CA VAL A 188 -44.00 33.22 16.02
C VAL A 188 -42.78 33.18 15.11
N TYR A 189 -41.61 33.54 15.65
CA TYR A 189 -40.33 33.39 14.99
C TYR A 189 -39.55 32.22 15.58
N LEU A 190 -38.80 31.54 14.73
CA LEU A 190 -37.83 30.53 15.11
C LEU A 190 -36.48 31.16 15.37
N VAL A 191 -35.83 30.75 16.45
CA VAL A 191 -34.43 31.07 16.76
C VAL A 191 -33.63 29.76 16.58
N PRO A 192 -32.99 29.55 15.42
CA PRO A 192 -32.01 28.49 15.23
C PRO A 192 -30.96 28.43 16.35
N GLY A 193 -30.72 27.22 16.87
CA GLY A 193 -29.53 26.96 17.67
C GLY A 193 -28.26 27.06 16.83
N GLY A 194 -27.14 27.30 17.50
CA GLY A 194 -25.84 27.42 16.85
C GLY A 194 -25.30 26.07 16.40
N ASP A 195 -24.74 26.01 15.20
CA ASP A 195 -24.04 24.82 14.70
C ASP A 195 -22.81 24.50 15.56
N GLY A 196 -22.58 23.21 15.81
CA GLY A 196 -21.40 22.73 16.53
C GLY A 196 -20.13 22.83 15.69
N GLY A 197 -19.01 23.10 16.34
CA GLY A 197 -17.70 23.22 15.69
C GLY A 197 -17.19 21.89 15.16
N SER A 198 -16.74 21.86 13.91
CA SER A 198 -16.18 20.65 13.29
C SER A 198 -14.75 20.35 13.76
N THR A 199 -13.89 21.38 13.87
CA THR A 199 -12.47 21.25 14.26
C THR A 199 -11.99 22.38 15.17
N GLY A 200 -12.91 23.25 15.60
CA GLY A 200 -12.62 24.49 16.32
C GLY A 200 -13.89 25.08 16.92
N ALA A 201 -14.03 26.41 16.96
CA ALA A 201 -15.17 27.08 17.58
C ALA A 201 -16.54 26.62 17.01
N GLY A 202 -17.55 26.54 17.89
CA GLY A 202 -18.96 26.41 17.52
C GLY A 202 -19.59 27.78 17.25
N SER A 203 -20.71 27.78 16.54
CA SER A 203 -21.51 28.98 16.27
C SER A 203 -22.42 29.32 17.46
N SER A 204 -22.70 30.60 17.65
CA SER A 204 -23.77 31.06 18.55
C SER A 204 -25.15 30.71 18.00
N GLY A 205 -26.16 30.67 18.88
CA GLY A 205 -27.55 30.72 18.45
C GLY A 205 -27.80 31.96 17.58
N SER A 206 -28.65 31.85 16.56
CA SER A 206 -28.81 32.91 15.56
C SER A 206 -30.28 33.15 15.21
N ASP A 207 -30.68 34.41 15.15
CA ASP A 207 -31.86 34.86 14.44
C ASP A 207 -31.57 36.18 13.69
N GLY A 208 -32.46 36.53 12.77
CA GLY A 208 -32.36 37.75 11.96
C GLY A 208 -33.59 38.65 12.07
N TYR A 209 -34.43 38.47 13.09
CA TYR A 209 -35.74 39.12 13.20
C TYR A 209 -35.93 39.93 14.49
N SER A 210 -35.17 39.68 15.56
CA SER A 210 -35.26 40.41 16.82
C SER A 210 -33.88 40.57 17.48
N THR A 211 -33.43 41.81 17.71
CA THR A 211 -32.16 42.06 18.42
C THR A 211 -32.15 41.42 19.81
N LEU A 212 -33.29 41.44 20.52
CA LEU A 212 -33.45 40.84 21.84
C LEU A 212 -33.31 39.31 21.84
N ALA A 213 -33.74 38.63 20.77
CA ALA A 213 -33.58 37.18 20.66
C ALA A 213 -32.12 36.77 20.40
N SER A 214 -31.37 37.61 19.69
CA SER A 214 -29.93 37.43 19.47
C SER A 214 -29.12 37.67 20.75
N GLU A 215 -29.50 38.64 21.58
CA GLU A 215 -28.87 38.92 22.88
C GLU A 215 -29.11 37.79 23.89
N LEU A 216 -30.33 37.25 23.92
CA LEU A 216 -30.70 36.12 24.78
C LEU A 216 -30.12 34.78 24.29
N SER A 217 -29.56 34.69 23.09
CA SER A 217 -29.04 33.42 22.56
C SER A 217 -27.66 33.07 23.13
N GLY A 218 -27.47 31.78 23.45
CA GLY A 218 -26.21 31.26 23.95
C GLY A 218 -25.09 31.40 22.92
N ALA A 219 -23.93 31.84 23.37
CA ALA A 219 -22.74 31.93 22.53
C ALA A 219 -22.19 30.54 22.20
N GLY A 220 -21.63 30.40 21.00
CA GLY A 220 -20.87 29.21 20.63
C GLY A 220 -19.62 29.05 21.49
N ALA A 221 -19.20 27.81 21.73
CA ALA A 221 -17.94 27.55 22.40
C ALA A 221 -16.75 27.92 21.49
N THR A 222 -15.63 28.33 22.08
CA THR A 222 -14.41 28.61 21.34
C THR A 222 -13.47 27.40 21.34
N GLU A 223 -12.34 27.53 20.65
CA GLU A 223 -11.25 26.55 20.65
C GLU A 223 -10.56 26.44 22.03
N SER A 224 -10.77 27.43 22.91
CA SER A 224 -10.05 27.59 24.18
C SER A 224 -10.95 27.75 25.41
N GLY A 225 -12.27 27.74 25.24
CA GLY A 225 -13.20 27.86 26.36
C GLY A 225 -14.68 27.68 25.98
N PRO A 226 -15.57 27.59 26.98
CA PRO A 226 -17.00 27.38 26.77
C PRO A 226 -17.70 28.60 26.19
N GLY A 227 -18.88 28.34 25.61
CA GLY A 227 -19.82 29.38 25.25
C GLY A 227 -20.43 30.03 26.49
N ALA A 228 -20.47 31.36 26.51
CA ALA A 228 -21.26 32.11 27.48
C ALA A 228 -22.76 31.83 27.27
N GLY A 229 -23.50 31.69 28.37
CA GLY A 229 -24.96 31.66 28.30
C GLY A 229 -25.52 33.02 27.86
N GLY A 230 -26.69 33.01 27.23
CA GLY A 230 -27.35 34.24 26.78
C GLY A 230 -27.92 35.07 27.94
N GLY A 231 -27.99 36.39 27.74
CA GLY A 231 -28.36 37.39 28.77
C GLY A 231 -28.98 38.65 28.15
N ASP A 232 -29.16 39.79 28.82
CA ASP A 232 -29.19 40.08 30.27
C ASP A 232 -30.22 41.23 30.51
N ASN A 233 -31.36 41.22 29.78
CA ASN A 233 -32.35 42.31 29.84
C ASN A 233 -33.43 42.11 30.94
N ALA A 234 -33.70 40.88 31.40
CA ALA A 234 -34.56 40.60 32.55
C ALA A 234 -34.34 39.19 33.15
N ALA A 235 -34.49 39.09 34.48
CA ALA A 235 -34.61 37.87 35.31
C ALA A 235 -33.56 36.74 35.15
N ASP A 236 -33.67 35.90 34.13
CA ASP A 236 -33.10 34.54 34.11
C ASP A 236 -32.13 34.31 32.93
N SER A 237 -30.83 34.31 33.22
CA SER A 237 -29.75 34.10 32.24
C SER A 237 -29.50 32.62 31.95
N GLY A 238 -29.06 32.31 30.72
CA GLY A 238 -28.65 30.96 30.34
C GLY A 238 -27.38 30.53 31.07
N ALA A 239 -27.23 29.24 31.34
CA ALA A 239 -25.99 28.75 31.94
C ALA A 239 -24.83 28.74 30.93
N TRP A 240 -23.61 28.92 31.42
CA TRP A 240 -22.40 28.80 30.61
C TRP A 240 -22.07 27.31 30.36
N GLY A 241 -21.35 27.03 29.27
CA GLY A 241 -20.79 25.70 29.05
C GLY A 241 -19.67 25.34 30.04
N SER A 242 -19.29 24.07 30.05
CA SER A 242 -18.19 23.53 30.87
C SER A 242 -16.84 24.15 30.51
N THR A 243 -16.15 24.71 31.51
CA THR A 243 -14.74 25.11 31.41
C THR A 243 -13.77 23.93 31.39
N VAL A 244 -14.23 22.73 31.75
CA VAL A 244 -13.46 21.49 31.64
C VAL A 244 -13.59 20.96 30.21
N ALA A 245 -12.45 20.82 29.54
CA ALA A 245 -12.38 20.25 28.20
C ALA A 245 -12.66 18.74 28.20
N ALA A 246 -13.30 18.23 27.14
CA ALA A 246 -13.37 16.81 26.86
C ALA A 246 -11.95 16.22 26.80
N SER A 247 -11.68 15.22 27.64
CA SER A 247 -10.32 14.70 27.84
C SER A 247 -10.26 13.17 27.93
N GLY A 248 -11.36 12.47 27.66
CA GLY A 248 -11.42 11.02 27.74
C GLY A 248 -12.78 10.44 27.37
N THR A 249 -12.89 9.11 27.44
CA THR A 249 -13.96 8.29 26.85
C THR A 249 -15.37 8.54 27.40
N SER A 250 -15.47 9.10 28.59
CA SER A 250 -16.73 9.51 29.24
C SER A 250 -16.68 10.96 29.75
N SER A 251 -15.65 11.70 29.36
CA SER A 251 -15.45 13.11 29.71
C SER A 251 -15.85 13.97 28.52
N PHE A 252 -16.92 14.74 28.68
CA PHE A 252 -17.49 15.60 27.64
C PHE A 252 -17.38 17.06 28.08
N GLY A 253 -17.09 17.96 27.13
CA GLY A 253 -17.36 19.38 27.33
C GLY A 253 -18.86 19.58 27.33
N ALA A 254 -19.47 19.63 28.52
CA ALA A 254 -20.92 19.76 28.67
C ALA A 254 -21.40 21.17 28.29
N GLY A 255 -22.48 21.26 27.51
CA GLY A 255 -23.15 22.53 27.20
C GLY A 255 -23.79 23.18 28.43
N GLY A 256 -24.15 24.46 28.30
CA GLY A 256 -24.92 25.19 29.28
C GLY A 256 -26.41 24.84 29.21
N GLY A 257 -27.04 24.61 30.36
CA GLY A 257 -28.49 24.48 30.46
C GLY A 257 -29.21 25.77 30.05
N GLY A 258 -30.35 25.64 29.38
CA GLY A 258 -31.21 26.79 29.07
C GLY A 258 -31.86 27.39 30.33
N ALA A 259 -32.13 28.68 30.31
CA ALA A 259 -32.77 29.39 31.42
C ALA A 259 -34.20 28.87 31.68
N ASP A 260 -34.51 28.63 32.96
CA ASP A 260 -35.86 28.33 33.43
C ASP A 260 -36.79 29.54 33.27
N ASN A 261 -38.09 29.29 33.07
CA ASN A 261 -39.11 30.34 33.10
C ASN A 261 -39.96 30.23 34.38
N THR A 262 -39.80 31.23 35.25
CA THR A 262 -40.32 31.26 36.62
C THR A 262 -41.56 32.12 36.83
N ASP A 263 -42.06 32.82 35.79
CA ASP A 263 -43.03 33.93 35.94
C ASP A 263 -44.50 33.51 36.17
N GLY A 264 -44.83 32.23 36.00
CA GLY A 264 -46.18 31.68 36.13
C GLY A 264 -47.13 31.98 34.96
N ASN A 265 -46.67 32.62 33.89
CA ASN A 265 -47.46 33.01 32.73
C ASN A 265 -47.55 31.86 31.71
N SER A 266 -48.78 31.53 31.30
CA SER A 266 -49.07 30.43 30.34
C SER A 266 -48.59 30.66 28.90
N ARG A 267 -47.91 31.78 28.64
CA ARG A 267 -47.20 32.06 27.38
C ARG A 267 -45.70 31.74 27.45
N GLY A 268 -45.19 31.44 28.64
CA GLY A 268 -43.76 31.34 28.93
C GLY A 268 -42.99 30.40 28.00
N VAL A 269 -41.91 30.93 27.43
CA VAL A 269 -40.87 30.19 26.70
C VAL A 269 -39.64 30.08 27.59
N ALA A 270 -38.91 28.97 27.49
CA ALA A 270 -37.70 28.71 28.26
C ALA A 270 -36.48 28.67 27.33
N GLY A 271 -35.28 28.91 27.85
CA GLY A 271 -34.06 28.88 27.06
C GLY A 271 -33.78 27.49 26.47
N ALA A 272 -33.16 27.42 25.29
CA ALA A 272 -32.72 26.13 24.73
C ALA A 272 -31.36 25.68 25.30
N GLY A 273 -31.08 24.39 25.24
CA GLY A 273 -29.82 23.82 25.75
C GLY A 273 -28.64 24.02 24.79
N GLY A 274 -27.47 24.33 25.34
CA GLY A 274 -26.20 24.40 24.60
C GLY A 274 -25.68 23.01 24.18
N GLY A 275 -24.98 22.95 23.06
CA GLY A 275 -24.38 21.72 22.53
C GLY A 275 -23.13 21.28 23.30
N GLY A 276 -22.86 19.96 23.33
CA GLY A 276 -21.61 19.42 23.88
C GLY A 276 -20.42 19.56 22.92
N GLY A 277 -19.19 19.31 23.35
CA GLY A 277 -18.01 19.35 22.47
C GLY A 277 -16.69 19.21 23.22
N LEU A 278 -15.59 19.69 22.64
CA LEU A 278 -14.34 19.92 23.38
C LEU A 278 -14.63 20.83 24.57
N TYR A 279 -15.22 22.00 24.29
CA TYR A 279 -15.93 22.82 25.27
C TYR A 279 -17.40 22.90 24.87
N GLY A 280 -18.29 23.02 25.86
CA GLY A 280 -19.72 23.12 25.61
C GLY A 280 -20.15 24.53 25.22
N GLY A 281 -21.15 24.63 24.34
CA GLY A 281 -21.79 25.89 23.98
C GLY A 281 -22.69 26.41 25.10
N GLY A 282 -22.99 27.71 25.11
CA GLY A 282 -23.83 28.33 26.13
C GLY A 282 -25.31 27.95 25.99
N GLY A 283 -26.03 27.93 27.10
CA GLY A 283 -27.49 27.82 27.10
C GLY A 283 -28.14 29.16 26.69
N GLY A 284 -29.33 29.08 26.09
CA GLY A 284 -30.14 30.28 25.82
C GLY A 284 -30.74 30.85 27.12
N GLY A 285 -30.86 32.16 27.18
CA GLY A 285 -31.63 32.89 28.20
C GLY A 285 -33.13 32.92 27.90
N ALA A 286 -33.93 33.46 28.82
CA ALA A 286 -35.36 33.67 28.64
C ALA A 286 -35.79 35.03 29.21
N ASP A 287 -36.58 35.78 28.45
CA ASP A 287 -37.26 36.98 28.94
C ASP A 287 -38.77 36.70 29.09
N PRO A 288 -39.25 36.43 30.32
CA PRO A 288 -40.68 36.23 30.57
C PRO A 288 -41.53 37.45 30.24
N SER A 289 -40.99 38.67 30.36
CA SER A 289 -41.75 39.92 30.15
C SER A 289 -42.12 40.17 28.69
N THR A 290 -41.30 39.70 27.75
CA THR A 290 -41.55 39.81 26.30
C THR A 290 -41.97 38.49 25.66
N ASN A 291 -41.85 37.35 26.34
CA ASN A 291 -42.05 35.99 25.81
C ASN A 291 -41.06 35.66 24.68
N ILE A 292 -39.81 36.08 24.84
CA ILE A 292 -38.69 35.79 23.95
C ILE A 292 -37.75 34.82 24.66
N SER A 293 -37.24 33.81 23.93
CA SER A 293 -36.24 32.88 24.45
C SER A 293 -35.09 32.71 23.46
N GLY A 294 -33.87 32.68 23.97
CA GLY A 294 -32.68 32.44 23.17
C GLY A 294 -32.48 30.96 22.85
N ALA A 295 -31.80 30.72 21.73
CA ALA A 295 -31.38 29.39 21.36
C ALA A 295 -30.03 29.02 22.03
N GLY A 296 -29.67 27.75 22.02
CA GLY A 296 -28.38 27.29 22.54
C GLY A 296 -27.25 27.58 21.55
N GLY A 297 -26.04 27.82 22.05
CA GLY A 297 -24.83 27.82 21.24
C GLY A 297 -24.33 26.41 20.95
N GLY A 298 -23.63 26.22 19.84
CA GLY A 298 -22.95 24.97 19.52
C GLY A 298 -21.69 24.77 20.37
N GLY A 299 -21.37 23.52 20.73
CA GLY A 299 -20.08 23.20 21.34
C GLY A 299 -18.94 23.21 20.33
N SER A 300 -17.68 23.18 20.79
CA SER A 300 -16.51 23.23 19.91
C SER A 300 -16.03 21.85 19.47
N GLY A 301 -15.40 21.80 18.30
CA GLY A 301 -14.69 20.64 17.79
C GLY A 301 -13.20 20.68 18.16
N PHE A 302 -12.50 19.62 17.78
CA PHE A 302 -11.07 19.41 18.03
C PHE A 302 -10.51 18.41 17.02
N VAL A 303 -9.28 18.63 16.57
CA VAL A 303 -8.47 17.61 15.90
C VAL A 303 -7.07 17.66 16.49
N ALA A 304 -6.48 16.50 16.80
CA ALA A 304 -5.12 16.42 17.31
C ALA A 304 -4.11 16.97 16.29
N ALA A 305 -3.09 17.69 16.78
CA ALA A 305 -2.07 18.33 15.95
C ALA A 305 -1.19 17.33 15.15
N THR A 306 -1.32 16.03 15.39
CA THR A 306 -0.68 14.94 14.64
C THR A 306 -1.47 14.49 13.41
N ALA A 307 -2.71 14.97 13.22
CA ALA A 307 -3.55 14.63 12.09
C ALA A 307 -3.13 15.36 10.80
N THR A 308 -3.42 14.75 9.65
CA THR A 308 -3.27 15.37 8.32
C THR A 308 -4.60 15.34 7.54
N ASP A 309 -4.63 16.01 6.39
CA ASP A 309 -5.76 15.96 5.43
C ASP A 309 -7.13 16.35 6.03
N ILE A 310 -7.10 17.22 7.03
CA ILE A 310 -8.28 17.70 7.76
C ILE A 310 -9.23 18.41 6.79
N ARG A 311 -10.45 17.88 6.67
CA ARG A 311 -11.49 18.41 5.78
C ARG A 311 -12.81 18.55 6.54
N LEU A 312 -13.34 19.76 6.52
CA LEU A 312 -14.66 20.07 7.06
C LEU A 312 -15.74 19.41 6.19
N LEU A 313 -16.75 18.85 6.84
CA LEU A 313 -17.95 18.31 6.20
C LEU A 313 -19.14 19.24 6.49
N ASN A 314 -20.25 19.06 5.78
CA ASN A 314 -21.50 19.73 6.13
C ASN A 314 -21.98 19.27 7.50
N GLY A 315 -22.54 20.18 8.29
CA GLY A 315 -23.09 19.86 9.61
C GLY A 315 -24.14 18.74 9.57
N ASN A 316 -24.13 17.91 10.60
CA ASN A 316 -24.98 16.73 10.72
C ASN A 316 -26.37 17.07 11.30
N PHE A 317 -27.42 16.39 10.82
CA PHE A 317 -28.76 16.47 11.36
C PHE A 317 -29.23 15.09 11.86
N GLY A 318 -29.73 15.05 13.10
CA GLY A 318 -30.05 13.81 13.80
C GLY A 318 -28.91 13.38 14.73
N ASP A 319 -28.85 12.09 15.02
CA ASP A 319 -27.76 11.51 15.83
C ASP A 319 -26.43 11.54 15.06
N GLY A 320 -25.33 11.59 15.80
CA GLY A 320 -23.98 11.54 15.27
C GLY A 320 -23.63 10.20 14.62
N LYS A 321 -22.44 10.15 14.04
CA LYS A 321 -21.84 8.95 13.46
C LYS A 321 -20.32 9.07 13.49
N ILE A 322 -19.62 7.98 13.77
CA ILE A 322 -18.17 7.89 13.53
C ILE A 322 -17.93 6.80 12.49
N VAL A 323 -17.15 7.10 11.45
CA VAL A 323 -16.73 6.16 10.42
C VAL A 323 -15.21 6.19 10.34
N ILE A 324 -14.58 5.03 10.48
CA ILE A 324 -13.14 4.85 10.32
C ILE A 324 -12.91 4.03 9.05
N THR A 325 -12.02 4.50 8.17
CA THR A 325 -11.55 3.76 7.01
C THR A 325 -10.04 3.55 7.09
N TYR A 326 -9.56 2.38 6.67
CA TYR A 326 -8.14 2.05 6.65
C TYR A 326 -7.80 1.04 5.56
N ASN A 327 -6.57 1.09 5.07
CA ASN A 327 -6.08 0.09 4.12
C ASN A 327 -5.80 -1.23 4.84
N ALA A 328 -6.32 -2.34 4.31
CA ALA A 328 -6.06 -3.66 4.84
C ALA A 328 -4.54 -3.96 4.82
N PRO A 329 -3.97 -4.51 5.91
CA PRO A 329 -2.57 -4.93 5.93
C PRO A 329 -2.28 -5.95 4.82
N LYS A 330 -1.34 -5.63 3.95
CA LYS A 330 -0.97 -6.53 2.85
C LYS A 330 0.00 -7.61 3.33
N VAL A 331 -0.20 -8.83 2.85
CA VAL A 331 0.72 -9.95 3.06
C VAL A 331 2.04 -9.64 2.34
N ALA A 332 3.14 -9.67 3.07
CA ALA A 332 4.47 -9.43 2.50
C ALA A 332 4.82 -10.52 1.47
N THR A 333 5.48 -10.10 0.39
CA THR A 333 5.89 -10.98 -0.72
C THR A 333 7.41 -11.00 -0.90
N THR A 334 7.88 -12.03 -1.59
CA THR A 334 9.26 -12.12 -2.07
C THR A 334 9.27 -12.44 -3.56
N THR A 335 10.09 -11.75 -4.33
CA THR A 335 10.34 -12.06 -5.74
C THR A 335 11.69 -12.79 -5.88
N GLU A 336 11.72 -13.88 -6.65
CA GLU A 336 12.94 -14.49 -7.18
C GLU A 336 13.00 -14.22 -8.70
N LEU A 337 14.19 -13.94 -9.24
CA LEU A 337 14.39 -13.73 -10.69
C LEU A 337 15.44 -14.72 -11.22
N LYS A 338 15.06 -15.47 -12.26
CA LYS A 338 15.94 -16.38 -13.00
C LYS A 338 16.06 -15.93 -14.45
N VAL A 339 17.25 -16.08 -15.00
CA VAL A 339 17.58 -15.81 -16.41
C VAL A 339 17.93 -17.14 -17.07
N GLY A 340 17.30 -17.43 -18.19
CA GLY A 340 17.57 -18.62 -19.01
C GLY A 340 18.90 -18.52 -19.76
N ALA A 341 19.24 -19.57 -20.50
CA ALA A 341 20.43 -19.57 -21.34
C ALA A 341 20.28 -18.53 -22.47
N HIS A 342 21.31 -17.71 -22.66
CA HIS A 342 21.33 -16.67 -23.68
C HIS A 342 22.71 -16.57 -24.33
N PRO A 343 22.91 -17.18 -25.52
CA PRO A 343 24.23 -17.26 -26.15
C PRO A 343 24.67 -15.98 -26.87
N ASN A 344 23.74 -15.15 -27.37
CA ASN A 344 24.06 -13.93 -28.10
C ASN A 344 22.85 -12.99 -28.32
N ASP A 345 23.16 -11.78 -28.75
CA ASP A 345 22.26 -10.65 -29.05
C ASP A 345 21.22 -10.85 -30.19
N THR A 346 21.19 -12.01 -30.87
CA THR A 346 20.11 -12.36 -31.82
C THR A 346 19.11 -13.37 -31.25
N THR A 347 19.37 -13.90 -30.05
CA THR A 347 18.50 -14.87 -29.39
C THR A 347 17.63 -14.25 -28.31
N SER A 348 16.47 -14.85 -28.03
CA SER A 348 15.60 -14.42 -26.94
C SER A 348 16.13 -14.93 -25.59
N THR A 349 16.16 -14.08 -24.58
CA THR A 349 16.51 -14.39 -23.19
C THR A 349 15.23 -14.70 -22.41
N GLU A 350 15.06 -15.90 -21.85
CA GLU A 350 13.95 -16.11 -20.91
C GLU A 350 14.25 -15.40 -19.57
N LEU A 351 13.38 -14.48 -19.16
CA LEU A 351 13.37 -13.84 -17.85
C LEU A 351 12.17 -14.35 -17.07
N LYS A 352 12.41 -15.11 -16.00
CA LYS A 352 11.36 -15.73 -15.18
C LYS A 352 11.39 -15.16 -13.76
N ALA A 353 10.36 -14.40 -13.42
CA ALA A 353 10.10 -13.96 -12.06
C ALA A 353 9.14 -14.94 -11.35
N THR A 354 9.41 -15.24 -10.08
CA THR A 354 8.54 -16.04 -9.20
C THR A 354 8.25 -15.25 -7.93
N VAL A 355 6.99 -14.93 -7.70
CA VAL A 355 6.47 -14.21 -6.54
C VAL A 355 5.86 -15.20 -5.57
N SER A 356 6.24 -15.11 -4.30
CA SER A 356 5.65 -15.87 -3.20
C SER A 356 4.94 -14.92 -2.22
N PRO A 357 3.73 -15.24 -1.72
CA PRO A 357 2.95 -16.46 -2.00
C PRO A 357 2.38 -16.50 -3.43
N ALA A 358 2.22 -17.71 -3.99
CA ALA A 358 1.75 -17.90 -5.37
C ALA A 358 0.29 -17.47 -5.65
N ALA A 359 -0.46 -17.15 -4.59
CA ALA A 359 -1.79 -16.55 -4.66
C ALA A 359 -1.76 -15.03 -4.91
N ALA A 360 -0.57 -14.41 -4.95
CA ALA A 360 -0.39 -13.02 -5.39
C ALA A 360 -0.76 -12.86 -6.88
N THR A 361 -1.50 -11.80 -7.19
CA THR A 361 -2.04 -11.51 -8.52
C THR A 361 -1.45 -10.20 -9.08
N GLY A 362 -1.68 -9.91 -10.35
CA GLY A 362 -1.19 -8.70 -11.02
C GLY A 362 -0.07 -8.98 -12.01
N THR A 363 0.89 -8.07 -12.13
CA THR A 363 1.96 -8.12 -13.14
C THR A 363 3.34 -7.89 -12.52
N VAL A 364 4.36 -8.43 -13.20
CA VAL A 364 5.77 -8.11 -12.96
C VAL A 364 6.29 -7.25 -14.11
N THR A 365 6.94 -6.14 -13.78
CA THR A 365 7.66 -5.29 -14.74
C THR A 365 9.13 -5.68 -14.77
N PHE A 366 9.64 -5.97 -15.96
CA PHE A 366 11.05 -6.29 -16.19
C PHE A 366 11.78 -5.06 -16.71
N MET A 367 12.92 -4.74 -16.10
CA MET A 367 13.72 -3.56 -16.43
C MET A 367 15.18 -3.94 -16.65
N ASP A 368 15.89 -3.19 -17.50
CA ASP A 368 17.35 -3.20 -17.58
C ASP A 368 17.86 -1.85 -17.05
N GLY A 369 18.48 -1.88 -15.88
CA GLY A 369 18.74 -0.67 -15.10
C GLY A 369 17.44 0.09 -14.81
N ASN A 370 17.27 1.24 -15.48
CA ASN A 370 16.08 2.10 -15.39
C ASN A 370 15.16 2.02 -16.62
N ASN A 371 15.51 1.25 -17.65
CA ASN A 371 14.71 1.11 -18.87
C ASN A 371 13.73 -0.05 -18.73
N SER A 372 12.43 0.17 -18.96
CA SER A 372 11.45 -0.92 -18.98
C SER A 372 11.60 -1.75 -20.26
N ILE A 373 11.84 -3.06 -20.10
CA ILE A 373 11.95 -4.03 -21.21
C ILE A 373 10.56 -4.59 -21.56
N GLY A 374 9.68 -4.73 -20.55
CA GLY A 374 8.32 -5.21 -20.74
C GLY A 374 7.63 -5.61 -19.43
N THR A 375 6.42 -6.14 -19.54
CA THR A 375 5.63 -6.63 -18.40
C THR A 375 5.07 -8.01 -18.70
N ALA A 376 4.84 -8.82 -17.67
CA ALA A 376 4.14 -10.09 -17.78
C ALA A 376 3.21 -10.31 -16.57
N SER A 377 2.05 -10.93 -16.81
CA SER A 377 1.09 -11.25 -15.75
C SER A 377 1.53 -12.43 -14.90
N LEU A 378 1.20 -12.41 -13.61
CA LEU A 378 1.36 -13.55 -12.73
C LEU A 378 0.33 -14.63 -13.06
N THR A 379 0.80 -15.85 -13.29
CA THR A 379 0.01 -17.09 -13.29
C THR A 379 0.65 -18.03 -12.29
N ASP A 380 -0.08 -18.45 -11.25
CA ASP A 380 0.42 -19.29 -10.15
C ASP A 380 1.77 -18.79 -9.57
N GLY A 381 1.81 -17.49 -9.25
CA GLY A 381 3.02 -16.81 -8.75
C GLY A 381 4.15 -16.63 -9.77
N THR A 382 3.99 -17.04 -11.03
CA THR A 382 5.04 -16.95 -12.05
C THR A 382 4.72 -15.92 -13.12
N ALA A 383 5.69 -15.08 -13.47
CA ALA A 383 5.64 -14.20 -14.64
C ALA A 383 6.89 -14.39 -15.50
N THR A 384 6.71 -14.59 -16.82
CA THR A 384 7.82 -14.83 -17.76
C THR A 384 7.77 -13.82 -18.90
N LEU A 385 8.92 -13.24 -19.24
CA LEU A 385 9.12 -12.35 -20.39
C LEU A 385 10.33 -12.84 -21.19
N SER A 386 10.28 -12.78 -22.53
CA SER A 386 11.35 -13.32 -23.38
C SER A 386 11.92 -12.27 -24.36
N PRO A 387 12.56 -11.19 -23.88
CA PRO A 387 13.12 -10.16 -24.75
C PRO A 387 14.36 -10.63 -25.52
N VAL A 388 14.71 -9.94 -26.61
CA VAL A 388 16.07 -9.99 -27.18
C VAL A 388 16.85 -8.83 -26.56
N LEU A 389 18.03 -9.12 -26.01
CA LEU A 389 18.93 -8.12 -25.42
C LEU A 389 20.06 -7.79 -26.40
N SER A 390 20.58 -6.57 -26.35
CA SER A 390 21.77 -6.17 -27.12
C SER A 390 23.04 -6.80 -26.56
N ALA A 391 24.14 -6.78 -27.31
CA ALA A 391 25.45 -7.13 -26.77
C ALA A 391 25.86 -6.19 -25.61
N GLY A 392 26.40 -6.78 -24.53
CA GLY A 392 26.85 -6.05 -23.33
C GLY A 392 26.43 -6.69 -22.01
N THR A 393 26.70 -5.99 -20.90
CA THR A 393 26.26 -6.40 -19.56
C THR A 393 24.97 -5.67 -19.19
N HIS A 394 23.93 -6.42 -18.87
CA HIS A 394 22.61 -5.91 -18.50
C HIS A 394 22.30 -6.18 -17.03
N ALA A 395 21.67 -5.21 -16.37
CA ALA A 395 21.31 -5.26 -14.95
C ALA A 395 19.79 -5.44 -14.84
N ILE A 396 19.35 -6.69 -14.98
CA ILE A 396 17.93 -7.03 -15.07
C ILE A 396 17.28 -6.96 -13.70
N ARG A 397 16.15 -6.26 -13.61
CA ARG A 397 15.29 -6.21 -12.43
C ARG A 397 13.88 -6.70 -12.76
N ALA A 398 13.27 -7.40 -11.83
CA ALA A 398 11.88 -7.82 -11.88
C ALA A 398 11.13 -7.19 -10.69
N LEU A 399 10.17 -6.31 -10.97
CA LEU A 399 9.42 -5.56 -9.99
C LEU A 399 7.97 -6.04 -9.95
N TYR A 400 7.54 -6.60 -8.83
CA TYR A 400 6.14 -6.86 -8.53
C TYR A 400 5.57 -5.69 -7.72
N SER A 401 4.51 -5.05 -8.20
CA SER A 401 3.92 -3.87 -7.56
C SER A 401 3.02 -4.15 -6.36
N GLY A 402 2.74 -5.43 -6.08
CA GLY A 402 1.64 -5.82 -5.18
C GLY A 402 0.27 -5.74 -5.85
N ASP A 403 -0.74 -6.22 -5.13
CA ASP A 403 -2.16 -6.12 -5.46
C ASP A 403 -2.96 -5.57 -4.26
N SER A 404 -4.27 -5.83 -4.14
CA SER A 404 -5.08 -5.37 -2.99
C SER A 404 -4.74 -6.08 -1.68
N SER A 405 -4.15 -7.27 -1.73
CA SER A 405 -3.92 -8.18 -0.60
C SER A 405 -2.44 -8.48 -0.37
N TYR A 406 -1.59 -8.32 -1.39
CA TYR A 406 -0.16 -8.66 -1.36
C TYR A 406 0.73 -7.43 -1.60
N GLY A 407 1.83 -7.36 -0.86
CA GLY A 407 2.81 -6.27 -0.92
C GLY A 407 3.60 -6.22 -2.23
N ALA A 408 4.35 -5.13 -2.42
CA ALA A 408 5.32 -5.03 -3.51
C ALA A 408 6.63 -5.74 -3.14
N SER A 409 7.30 -6.34 -4.12
CA SER A 409 8.62 -6.96 -3.95
C SER A 409 9.40 -6.97 -5.27
N ASP A 410 10.72 -6.83 -5.21
CA ASP A 410 11.58 -6.88 -6.40
C ASP A 410 12.78 -7.81 -6.24
N ALA A 411 13.38 -8.15 -7.38
CA ALA A 411 14.59 -8.96 -7.49
C ALA A 411 15.47 -8.41 -8.60
N SER A 412 16.79 -8.62 -8.50
CA SER A 412 17.76 -8.18 -9.49
C SER A 412 18.81 -9.25 -9.77
N THR A 413 19.35 -9.25 -10.99
CA THR A 413 20.44 -10.12 -11.43
C THR A 413 21.16 -9.51 -12.63
N THR A 414 22.36 -9.97 -12.93
CA THR A 414 23.16 -9.52 -14.08
C THR A 414 23.22 -10.60 -15.15
N VAL A 415 23.05 -10.22 -16.41
CA VAL A 415 23.27 -11.09 -17.58
C VAL A 415 24.30 -10.45 -18.50
N GLU A 416 25.20 -11.25 -19.05
CA GLU A 416 26.18 -10.84 -20.05
C GLU A 416 25.77 -11.41 -21.41
N VAL A 417 25.79 -10.57 -22.43
CA VAL A 417 25.33 -10.86 -23.78
C VAL A 417 26.51 -10.71 -24.74
N SER A 418 26.90 -11.81 -25.37
CA SER A 418 27.91 -11.79 -26.44
C SER A 418 27.34 -11.19 -27.73
N ALA A 419 28.13 -10.38 -28.42
CA ALA A 419 27.81 -9.92 -29.76
C ALA A 419 27.83 -11.09 -30.76
N SER A 420 26.84 -11.16 -31.64
CA SER A 420 26.85 -12.08 -32.78
C SER A 420 27.85 -11.60 -33.84
N THR A 421 28.61 -12.54 -34.40
CA THR A 421 29.64 -12.27 -35.41
C THR A 421 29.59 -13.32 -36.51
N SER A 422 29.63 -12.88 -37.77
CA SER A 422 29.81 -13.78 -38.91
C SER A 422 31.15 -14.52 -38.80
N PRO A 423 31.30 -15.70 -39.42
CA PRO A 423 32.53 -16.47 -39.31
C PRO A 423 33.72 -15.70 -39.90
N SER A 424 34.90 -15.88 -39.34
CA SER A 424 36.15 -15.29 -39.85
C SER A 424 37.35 -16.16 -39.48
N PHE A 425 38.16 -16.51 -40.48
CA PHE A 425 39.48 -17.13 -40.28
C PHE A 425 40.51 -16.06 -39.89
N SER A 426 41.62 -16.47 -39.28
CA SER A 426 42.71 -15.55 -38.88
C SER A 426 43.67 -15.21 -40.03
N THR A 427 43.60 -15.94 -41.14
CA THR A 427 44.53 -15.86 -42.26
C THR A 427 43.77 -15.62 -43.56
N ASP A 428 44.12 -14.57 -44.30
CA ASP A 428 43.56 -14.34 -45.63
C ASP A 428 44.10 -15.35 -46.65
N SER A 429 43.23 -15.90 -47.50
CA SER A 429 43.60 -16.83 -48.57
C SER A 429 42.63 -16.77 -49.74
N SER A 430 43.03 -17.31 -50.89
CA SER A 430 42.19 -17.45 -52.09
C SER A 430 42.56 -18.68 -52.91
N SER A 431 41.74 -19.05 -53.90
CA SER A 431 42.06 -20.14 -54.85
C SER A 431 43.38 -19.93 -55.61
N ASP A 432 43.76 -18.67 -55.83
CA ASP A 432 45.01 -18.28 -56.50
C ASP A 432 46.19 -18.14 -55.53
N ALA A 433 45.92 -17.84 -54.25
CA ALA A 433 46.88 -17.72 -53.17
C ALA A 433 46.45 -18.54 -51.93
N PRO A 434 46.47 -19.89 -52.01
CA PRO A 434 46.09 -20.75 -50.90
C PRO A 434 47.20 -20.85 -49.85
N ILE A 435 46.82 -21.14 -48.60
CA ILE A 435 47.75 -21.43 -47.51
C ILE A 435 48.52 -22.72 -47.84
N ALA A 436 49.84 -22.61 -48.02
CA ALA A 436 50.67 -23.69 -48.52
C ALA A 436 51.25 -24.52 -47.38
N GLU A 437 50.56 -25.60 -47.01
CA GLU A 437 51.05 -26.55 -46.01
C GLU A 437 51.86 -27.68 -46.66
N ARG A 438 52.96 -28.10 -46.01
CA ARG A 438 53.85 -29.14 -46.56
C ARG A 438 54.36 -30.10 -45.50
N VAL A 439 54.17 -31.40 -45.77
CA VAL A 439 54.56 -32.53 -44.91
C VAL A 439 55.25 -33.62 -45.73
N LEU A 440 55.93 -34.56 -45.08
CA LEU A 440 56.47 -35.76 -45.76
C LEU A 440 55.49 -36.92 -45.68
N ALA A 441 55.46 -37.76 -46.72
CA ALA A 441 54.63 -38.95 -46.75
C ALA A 441 54.95 -39.91 -45.59
N GLY A 442 53.92 -40.26 -44.82
CA GLY A 442 54.01 -41.11 -43.62
C GLY A 442 54.24 -40.36 -42.30
N GLU A 443 54.53 -39.05 -42.33
CA GLU A 443 54.59 -38.25 -41.10
C GLU A 443 53.19 -37.85 -40.64
N ALA A 444 52.99 -37.83 -39.32
CA ALA A 444 51.75 -37.36 -38.71
C ALA A 444 51.77 -35.83 -38.58
N PHE A 445 50.65 -35.18 -38.94
CA PHE A 445 50.51 -33.73 -38.89
C PHE A 445 49.14 -33.30 -38.35
N SER A 446 49.06 -32.04 -37.92
CA SER A 446 47.84 -31.39 -37.49
C SER A 446 47.95 -29.88 -37.75
N PHE A 447 47.01 -29.33 -38.51
CA PHE A 447 46.90 -27.90 -38.81
C PHE A 447 45.57 -27.36 -38.30
N ASP A 448 45.59 -26.15 -37.74
CA ASP A 448 44.42 -25.49 -37.17
C ASP A 448 43.87 -24.45 -38.14
N PHE A 449 42.66 -24.69 -38.61
CA PHE A 449 41.84 -23.81 -39.46
C PHE A 449 40.51 -23.54 -38.76
N THR A 450 40.55 -23.23 -37.46
CA THR A 450 39.38 -22.80 -36.70
C THR A 450 38.99 -21.35 -37.05
N ALA A 451 37.76 -21.18 -37.54
CA ALA A 451 37.15 -19.87 -37.71
C ALA A 451 36.57 -19.38 -36.37
N SER A 452 36.81 -18.10 -36.08
CA SER A 452 36.05 -17.34 -35.08
C SER A 452 34.60 -17.12 -35.54
N GLY A 453 33.67 -16.88 -34.61
CA GLY A 453 32.28 -16.54 -34.91
C GLY A 453 31.31 -16.90 -33.77
N THR A 454 30.25 -16.12 -33.63
CA THR A 454 29.16 -16.35 -32.66
C THR A 454 27.81 -16.24 -33.38
N PRO A 455 26.98 -17.31 -33.45
CA PRO A 455 27.19 -18.65 -32.93
C PRO A 455 28.42 -19.37 -33.50
N THR A 456 28.93 -20.36 -32.75
CA THR A 456 30.09 -21.18 -33.15
C THR A 456 29.92 -21.73 -34.57
N PRO A 457 30.88 -21.50 -35.49
CA PRO A 457 30.76 -21.98 -36.87
C PRO A 457 30.74 -23.51 -36.98
N THR A 458 29.93 -24.02 -37.90
CA THR A 458 30.06 -25.38 -38.44
C THR A 458 30.91 -25.34 -39.71
N TYR A 459 31.52 -26.47 -40.09
CA TYR A 459 32.46 -26.52 -41.21
C TYR A 459 32.04 -27.53 -42.27
N SER A 460 32.26 -27.17 -43.52
CA SER A 460 32.29 -28.09 -44.67
C SER A 460 33.63 -27.97 -45.41
N ILE A 461 34.00 -29.03 -46.13
CA ILE A 461 35.17 -29.04 -47.01
C ILE A 461 34.76 -29.47 -48.42
N GLU A 462 35.29 -28.79 -49.42
CA GLU A 462 35.09 -29.05 -50.84
C GLU A 462 36.45 -29.19 -51.54
N ASN A 463 36.51 -29.96 -52.63
CA ASN A 463 37.70 -29.98 -53.47
C ASN A 463 37.72 -28.75 -54.37
N ASP A 464 38.86 -28.07 -54.45
CA ASP A 464 39.11 -26.91 -55.31
C ASP A 464 40.07 -27.25 -56.48
N ASP A 465 40.13 -28.54 -56.83
CA ASP A 465 40.87 -29.08 -57.97
C ASP A 465 40.05 -30.17 -58.70
N THR A 466 40.62 -30.68 -59.79
CA THR A 466 40.10 -31.72 -60.68
C THR A 466 40.23 -33.16 -60.12
N ASP A 467 40.76 -33.33 -58.90
CA ASP A 467 40.88 -34.65 -58.25
C ASP A 467 39.50 -35.19 -57.81
N SER A 468 39.39 -36.51 -57.77
CA SER A 468 38.18 -37.25 -57.39
C SER A 468 37.95 -37.33 -55.87
N THR A 469 38.97 -37.03 -55.06
CA THR A 469 38.92 -37.11 -53.58
C THR A 469 39.21 -35.76 -52.93
N VAL A 470 38.34 -35.33 -52.00
CA VAL A 470 38.48 -34.04 -51.28
C VAL A 470 39.69 -34.02 -50.33
N LEU A 471 40.02 -35.16 -49.72
CA LEU A 471 41.19 -35.35 -48.86
C LEU A 471 41.96 -36.61 -49.28
N PRO A 472 43.28 -36.66 -49.06
CA PRO A 472 44.07 -37.88 -49.22
C PRO A 472 43.73 -38.94 -48.16
N ASP A 473 43.98 -40.22 -48.49
CA ASP A 473 43.75 -41.34 -47.59
C ASP A 473 44.53 -41.17 -46.28
N GLY A 474 43.86 -41.39 -45.14
CA GLY A 474 44.47 -41.23 -43.82
C GLY A 474 44.56 -39.78 -43.34
N VAL A 475 43.87 -38.83 -44.00
CA VAL A 475 43.70 -37.45 -43.54
C VAL A 475 42.22 -37.17 -43.29
N THR A 476 41.95 -36.42 -42.22
CA THR A 476 40.61 -36.08 -41.75
C THR A 476 40.52 -34.59 -41.47
N PHE A 477 39.32 -34.03 -41.63
CA PHE A 477 38.99 -32.69 -41.15
C PHE A 477 37.88 -32.79 -40.11
N THR A 478 38.07 -32.19 -38.93
CA THR A 478 37.07 -32.23 -37.85
C THR A 478 37.17 -30.96 -37.02
N ASN A 479 36.05 -30.23 -36.89
CA ASN A 479 35.91 -29.03 -36.06
C ASN A 479 37.02 -27.97 -36.28
N GLY A 480 37.39 -27.70 -37.54
CA GLY A 480 38.46 -26.76 -37.89
C GLY A 480 39.85 -27.38 -38.02
N ILE A 481 40.08 -28.60 -37.52
CA ILE A 481 41.41 -29.23 -37.53
C ILE A 481 41.59 -30.16 -38.73
N LEU A 482 42.64 -29.93 -39.52
CA LEU A 482 43.09 -30.81 -40.60
C LEU A 482 44.27 -31.68 -40.11
N ALA A 483 44.06 -32.98 -39.92
CA ALA A 483 45.07 -33.86 -39.33
C ALA A 483 45.08 -35.26 -39.96
N GLY A 484 46.25 -35.90 -39.96
CA GLY A 484 46.42 -37.25 -40.50
C GLY A 484 47.88 -37.66 -40.70
N SER A 485 48.07 -38.77 -41.41
CA SER A 485 49.40 -39.33 -41.74
C SER A 485 49.39 -40.12 -43.05
N SER A 486 49.07 -39.46 -44.16
CA SER A 486 49.02 -40.12 -45.48
C SER A 486 50.41 -40.55 -45.96
N THR A 487 50.50 -41.76 -46.50
CA THR A 487 51.69 -42.26 -47.22
C THR A 487 51.66 -41.95 -48.71
N ARG A 488 50.57 -41.37 -49.23
CA ARG A 488 50.41 -41.02 -50.65
C ARG A 488 50.97 -39.62 -50.90
N ALA A 489 52.09 -39.52 -51.61
CA ALA A 489 52.61 -38.24 -52.07
C ALA A 489 51.65 -37.60 -53.10
N GLY A 490 51.50 -36.27 -53.05
CA GLY A 490 50.57 -35.55 -53.92
C GLY A 490 50.33 -34.10 -53.46
N THR A 491 49.31 -33.47 -54.04
CA THR A 491 48.90 -32.10 -53.71
C THR A 491 47.40 -31.98 -53.79
N TRP A 492 46.78 -31.42 -52.75
CA TRP A 492 45.33 -31.23 -52.65
C TRP A 492 45.02 -29.76 -52.42
N LYS A 493 44.03 -29.23 -53.16
CA LYS A 493 43.45 -27.91 -52.89
C LYS A 493 42.13 -28.12 -52.16
N ILE A 494 42.11 -27.71 -50.90
CA ILE A 494 40.99 -27.90 -49.99
C ILE A 494 40.36 -26.53 -49.75
N LYS A 495 39.08 -26.40 -50.08
CA LYS A 495 38.29 -25.23 -49.74
C LYS A 495 37.53 -25.53 -48.45
N ILE A 496 37.89 -24.87 -47.37
CA ILE A 496 37.24 -24.97 -46.06
C ILE A 496 36.20 -23.84 -45.98
N THR A 497 34.94 -24.17 -45.70
CA THR A 497 33.89 -23.17 -45.49
C THR A 497 33.34 -23.25 -44.08
N ALA A 498 33.52 -22.18 -43.30
CA ALA A 498 32.94 -22.02 -41.97
C ALA A 498 31.61 -21.27 -42.09
N THR A 499 30.54 -21.78 -41.47
CA THR A 499 29.16 -21.29 -41.60
C THR A 499 28.52 -21.09 -40.24
N ASN A 500 27.85 -19.96 -40.02
CA ASN A 500 26.89 -19.77 -38.93
C ASN A 500 25.64 -19.02 -39.43
N SER A 501 24.73 -18.66 -38.52
CA SER A 501 23.46 -17.97 -38.86
C SER A 501 23.63 -16.57 -39.46
N LEU A 502 24.82 -15.96 -39.37
CA LEU A 502 25.12 -14.62 -39.91
C LEU A 502 25.95 -14.65 -41.20
N GLY A 503 26.30 -15.84 -41.71
CA GLY A 503 26.97 -15.99 -43.01
C GLY A 503 28.07 -17.04 -43.02
N THR A 504 28.97 -16.90 -43.99
CA THR A 504 30.05 -17.84 -44.26
C THR A 504 31.38 -17.13 -44.44
N ALA A 505 32.47 -17.79 -44.01
CA ALA A 505 33.83 -17.49 -44.44
C ALA A 505 34.40 -18.69 -45.18
N THR A 506 35.40 -18.46 -46.02
CA THR A 506 36.09 -19.51 -46.77
C THR A 506 37.61 -19.33 -46.65
N GLU A 507 38.32 -20.44 -46.45
CA GLU A 507 39.77 -20.51 -46.43
C GLU A 507 40.24 -21.56 -47.45
N TYR A 508 41.29 -21.25 -48.20
CA TYR A 508 41.81 -22.10 -49.27
C TYR A 508 43.18 -22.64 -48.85
N VAL A 509 43.32 -23.96 -48.76
CA VAL A 509 44.52 -24.64 -48.29
C VAL A 509 45.09 -25.53 -49.39
N LYS A 510 46.39 -25.41 -49.65
CA LYS A 510 47.14 -26.28 -50.56
C LYS A 510 48.03 -27.22 -49.76
N LEU A 511 47.48 -28.39 -49.41
CA LEU A 511 48.24 -29.43 -48.71
C LEU A 511 49.15 -30.17 -49.72
N THR A 512 50.45 -30.08 -49.51
CA THR A 512 51.47 -30.77 -50.32
C THR A 512 52.13 -31.88 -49.50
N ILE A 513 51.83 -33.13 -49.82
CA ILE A 513 52.50 -34.28 -49.21
C ILE A 513 53.66 -34.65 -50.13
N ALA A 514 54.87 -34.25 -49.75
CA ALA A 514 56.06 -34.57 -50.51
C ALA A 514 56.43 -36.06 -50.32
N PRO A 515 57.10 -36.70 -51.30
CA PRO A 515 57.67 -38.01 -51.10
C PRO A 515 58.54 -38.05 -49.84
N GLY A 516 58.39 -39.11 -49.04
CA GLY A 516 59.28 -39.37 -47.91
C GLY A 516 60.72 -39.64 -48.38
N THR A 517 61.65 -39.76 -47.43
CA THR A 517 63.04 -40.10 -47.73
C THR A 517 63.11 -41.39 -48.56
N ALA A 518 63.76 -41.36 -49.72
CA ALA A 518 63.88 -42.54 -50.57
C ALA A 518 64.67 -43.64 -49.84
N THR A 519 63.98 -44.69 -49.41
CA THR A 519 64.56 -45.81 -48.65
C THR A 519 65.23 -46.86 -49.53
N ALA A 520 64.92 -46.88 -50.83
CA ALA A 520 65.58 -47.70 -51.84
C ALA A 520 65.49 -47.02 -53.22
N LEU A 521 66.43 -47.36 -54.11
CA LEU A 521 66.40 -47.06 -55.54
C LEU A 521 66.48 -48.38 -56.30
N GLU A 522 65.39 -48.80 -56.94
CA GLU A 522 65.45 -49.89 -57.92
C GLU A 522 65.68 -49.32 -59.32
N ALA A 523 66.72 -49.80 -59.99
CA ALA A 523 67.00 -49.53 -61.39
C ALA A 523 66.98 -50.85 -62.16
N ALA A 524 66.16 -50.93 -63.20
CA ALA A 524 66.10 -52.08 -64.11
C ALA A 524 66.56 -51.67 -65.50
N VAL A 525 67.52 -52.41 -66.07
CA VAL A 525 67.98 -52.24 -67.44
C VAL A 525 67.27 -53.27 -68.32
N SER A 526 66.38 -52.83 -69.21
CA SER A 526 65.79 -53.71 -70.21
C SER A 526 66.69 -53.78 -71.45
N PRO A 527 67.08 -54.99 -71.93
CA PRO A 527 67.60 -55.12 -73.27
C PRO A 527 66.51 -54.73 -74.28
N GLY A 528 66.92 -54.13 -75.41
CA GLY A 528 66.01 -53.56 -76.41
C GLY A 528 65.35 -54.58 -77.36
N ASP A 529 65.29 -55.85 -76.99
CA ASP A 529 64.57 -56.90 -77.74
C ASP A 529 63.48 -57.53 -76.87
N SER A 530 62.39 -57.97 -77.49
CA SER A 530 61.21 -58.50 -76.82
C SER A 530 61.30 -60.00 -76.46
N SER A 531 62.50 -60.59 -76.48
CA SER A 531 62.73 -62.02 -76.28
C SER A 531 63.66 -62.38 -75.11
N SER A 532 64.45 -61.44 -74.61
CA SER A 532 65.32 -61.67 -73.46
C SER A 532 64.56 -61.55 -72.13
N THR A 533 64.67 -62.60 -71.29
CA THR A 533 64.12 -62.63 -69.92
C THR A 533 65.18 -62.37 -68.84
N THR A 534 66.39 -61.97 -69.23
CA THR A 534 67.51 -61.77 -68.31
C THR A 534 67.31 -60.49 -67.49
N LEU A 535 66.92 -60.63 -66.24
CA LEU A 535 66.96 -59.55 -65.24
C LEU A 535 68.39 -59.37 -64.74
N TRP A 536 68.93 -58.17 -64.96
CA TRP A 536 70.25 -57.78 -64.46
C TRP A 536 70.10 -57.11 -63.09
N ALA A 537 70.88 -57.55 -62.10
CA ALA A 537 70.90 -56.91 -60.80
C ALA A 537 71.84 -55.69 -60.82
N VAL A 538 71.36 -54.58 -60.26
CA VAL A 538 72.16 -53.38 -59.98
C VAL A 538 72.41 -53.33 -58.48
N ALA A 539 73.68 -53.37 -58.06
CA ALA A 539 74.04 -53.26 -56.66
C ALA A 539 73.94 -51.80 -56.15
N PRO A 540 73.89 -51.54 -54.83
CA PRO A 540 73.73 -50.20 -54.27
C PRO A 540 74.84 -49.18 -54.61
N ASP A 541 75.98 -49.64 -55.13
CA ASP A 541 77.09 -48.81 -55.62
C ASP A 541 76.99 -48.49 -57.13
N GLY A 542 75.92 -48.94 -57.80
CA GLY A 542 75.69 -48.77 -59.24
C GLY A 542 76.37 -49.81 -60.12
N THR A 543 77.04 -50.82 -59.55
CA THR A 543 77.61 -51.92 -60.36
C THR A 543 76.52 -52.84 -60.90
N VAL A 544 76.68 -53.28 -62.15
CA VAL A 544 75.73 -54.12 -62.87
C VAL A 544 76.39 -55.47 -63.14
N THR A 545 75.78 -56.57 -62.70
CA THR A 545 76.38 -57.92 -62.77
C THR A 545 75.52 -58.86 -63.62
N GLU A 546 76.14 -59.56 -64.58
CA GLU A 546 75.49 -60.70 -65.24
C GLU A 546 75.31 -61.87 -64.26
N PRO A 547 74.14 -62.54 -64.23
CA PRO A 547 74.03 -63.85 -63.62
C PRO A 547 74.82 -64.86 -64.47
N SER A 548 75.86 -65.45 -63.88
CA SER A 548 76.79 -66.33 -64.58
C SER A 548 76.12 -67.58 -65.17
N HIS A 549 76.41 -67.86 -66.45
CA HIS A 549 76.02 -69.11 -67.11
C HIS A 549 76.71 -70.30 -66.44
N SER A 550 75.95 -71.17 -65.77
CA SER A 550 76.47 -72.43 -65.23
C SER A 550 76.59 -73.47 -66.34
N THR A 551 77.75 -73.56 -66.98
CA THR A 551 78.08 -74.65 -67.90
C THR A 551 78.67 -75.85 -67.14
N THR A 552 77.88 -76.91 -67.00
CA THR A 552 78.44 -78.26 -66.85
C THR A 552 77.61 -79.26 -67.66
N THR A 553 78.34 -80.06 -68.44
CA THR A 553 77.95 -81.10 -69.41
C THR A 553 76.84 -82.06 -68.99
#